data_AF-A0A1U9P1L6-F1
#
_entry.id   AF-A0A1U9P1L6-F1
#
_cell.length_a   1.000
_cell.length_b   1.000
_cell.length_c   1.000
_cell.angle_alpha   90.00
_cell.angle_beta   90.00
_cell.angle_gamma   90.00
#
_symmetry.space_group_name_H-M   'P 1'
#
loop_
_entity.id
_entity.type
_entity.pdbx_description
1 polymer ?
#
loop_
_entity_poly.entity_id
_entity_poly.type
_entity_poly.pdbx_seq_one_letter_code
_entity_poly.pdbx_strand_id
1 'polypeptide(L)'
;MSDDDRITVDFATLQRLSGDLEEILKNLNEKLDLLYERTKKAVLSWDGEARQAFIDELDKWDRSAQDLKAAQAWLHEVVVKGHLNYAAANKSVLQGWGGGA
;
A
#
# COMPACT_ATOMS: atom_id res chain seq x y z
N MET A 1 3.90 -7.16 -30.39
CA MET A 1 3.56 -6.30 -29.24
C MET A 1 4.62 -5.23 -29.18
N SER A 2 4.23 -3.97 -29.22
CA SER A 2 5.15 -2.82 -29.15
C SER A 2 5.55 -2.57 -27.69
N ASP A 3 6.69 -1.92 -27.46
CA ASP A 3 7.16 -1.61 -26.09
C ASP A 3 6.15 -0.78 -25.28
N ASP A 4 5.36 0.08 -25.95
CA ASP A 4 4.26 0.85 -25.36
C ASP A 4 3.17 -0.04 -24.72
N ASP A 5 2.88 -1.16 -25.37
CA ASP A 5 1.87 -2.12 -24.93
C ASP A 5 2.35 -2.89 -23.69
N ARG A 6 3.66 -3.20 -23.64
CA ARG A 6 4.30 -3.87 -22.49
C ARG A 6 4.34 -2.96 -21.26
N ILE A 7 4.75 -1.71 -21.44
CA ILE A 7 4.82 -0.72 -20.34
C ILE A 7 3.43 -0.46 -19.75
N THR A 8 2.40 -0.35 -20.60
CA THR A 8 1.01 -0.18 -20.15
C THR A 8 0.52 -1.36 -19.30
N VAL A 9 0.85 -2.60 -19.70
CA VAL A 9 0.53 -3.82 -18.93
C VAL A 9 1.25 -3.84 -17.58
N ASP A 10 2.52 -3.43 -17.54
CA ASP A 10 3.30 -3.37 -16.30
C ASP A 10 2.69 -2.36 -15.30
N PHE A 11 2.24 -1.19 -15.77
CA PHE A 11 1.55 -0.21 -14.93
C PHE A 11 0.20 -0.71 -14.40
N ALA A 12 -0.61 -1.35 -15.25
CA ALA A 12 -1.88 -1.94 -14.82
C ALA A 12 -1.65 -3.02 -13.73
N THR A 13 -0.56 -3.78 -13.87
CA THR A 13 -0.14 -4.77 -12.87
C THR A 13 0.27 -4.11 -11.56
N LEU A 14 1.07 -3.04 -11.61
CA LEU A 14 1.49 -2.29 -10.41
C LEU A 14 0.30 -1.64 -9.70
N GLN A 15 -0.66 -1.08 -10.43
CA GLN A 15 -1.88 -0.50 -9.86
C GLN A 15 -2.71 -1.56 -9.14
N ARG A 16 -2.86 -2.75 -9.76
CA ARG A 16 -3.55 -3.87 -9.13
C ARG A 16 -2.85 -4.32 -7.85
N LEU A 17 -1.53 -4.53 -7.88
CA LEU A 17 -0.75 -4.93 -6.71
C LEU A 17 -0.86 -3.90 -5.58
N SER A 18 -0.90 -2.61 -5.91
CA SER A 18 -1.11 -1.55 -4.93
C SER A 18 -2.49 -1.63 -4.26
N GLY A 19 -3.53 -1.97 -5.02
CA GLY A 19 -4.88 -2.19 -4.49
C GLY A 19 -4.97 -3.46 -3.62
N ASP A 20 -4.36 -4.56 -4.06
CA ASP A 20 -4.30 -5.81 -3.30
C ASP A 20 -3.58 -5.59 -1.95
N LEU A 21 -2.49 -4.80 -1.94
CA LEU A 21 -1.77 -4.44 -0.71
C LEU A 21 -2.64 -3.61 0.25
N GLU A 22 -3.41 -2.65 -0.27
CA GLU A 22 -4.34 -1.85 0.54
C GLU A 22 -5.39 -2.73 1.23
N GLU A 23 -5.95 -3.70 0.50
CA GLU A 23 -6.94 -4.62 1.04
C GLU A 23 -6.33 -5.55 2.11
N ILE A 24 -5.11 -6.04 1.89
CA ILE A 24 -4.38 -6.85 2.88
C ILE A 24 -4.15 -6.03 4.16
N LEU A 25 -3.75 -4.77 4.05
CA LEU A 25 -3.51 -3.90 5.20
C LEU A 25 -4.79 -3.57 5.95
N LYS A 26 -5.90 -3.34 5.24
CA LYS A 26 -7.21 -3.15 5.86
C LYS A 26 -7.61 -4.40 6.66
N ASN A 27 -7.52 -5.58 6.04
CA ASN A 27 -7.83 -6.86 6.68
C ASN A 27 -6.93 -7.14 7.90
N LEU A 28 -5.66 -6.76 7.84
CA LEU A 28 -4.72 -6.90 8.96
C LEU A 28 -5.16 -6.04 10.16
N ASN A 29 -5.49 -4.77 9.91
CA ASN A 29 -5.94 -3.84 10.95
C ASN A 29 -7.24 -4.34 11.61
N GLU A 30 -8.22 -4.76 10.82
CA GLU A 30 -9.50 -5.28 11.33
C GLU A 30 -9.29 -6.52 12.23
N LYS A 31 -8.41 -7.44 11.83
CA LYS A 31 -8.09 -8.61 12.65
C LYS A 31 -7.43 -8.23 13.97
N LEU A 32 -6.63 -7.17 13.99
CA LEU A 32 -5.96 -6.73 15.20
C LEU A 32 -6.87 -5.96 16.14
N ASP A 33 -7.77 -5.13 15.61
CA ASP A 33 -8.84 -4.49 16.39
C ASP A 33 -9.72 -5.56 17.05
N LEU A 34 -10.07 -6.61 16.31
CA LEU A 34 -10.81 -7.75 16.85
C LEU A 34 -10.04 -8.49 17.93
N LEU A 35 -8.73 -8.69 17.72
CA LEU A 35 -7.85 -9.29 18.72
C LEU A 35 -7.83 -8.41 19.97
N TYR A 36 -7.61 -7.10 19.83
CA TYR A 36 -7.59 -6.16 20.93
C TYR A 36 -8.91 -6.19 21.72
N GLU A 37 -10.06 -6.09 21.06
CA GLU A 37 -11.36 -6.12 21.75
C GLU A 37 -11.64 -7.44 22.47
N ARG A 38 -11.19 -8.58 21.92
CA ARG A 38 -11.26 -9.87 22.61
C ARG A 38 -10.32 -9.93 23.81
N THR A 39 -9.09 -9.45 23.63
CA THR A 39 -8.05 -9.57 24.65
C THR A 39 -8.24 -8.55 25.77
N LYS A 40 -8.86 -7.39 25.51
CA LYS A 40 -9.17 -6.35 26.50
C LYS A 40 -9.90 -6.88 27.74
N LYS A 41 -10.85 -7.82 27.56
CA LYS A 41 -11.54 -8.47 28.69
C LYS A 41 -10.62 -9.39 29.50
N ALA A 42 -9.66 -10.05 28.85
CA ALA A 42 -8.68 -10.92 29.50
C ALA A 42 -7.53 -10.11 30.14
N VAL A 43 -7.10 -9.02 29.51
CA VAL A 43 -6.04 -8.11 30.01
C VAL A 43 -6.44 -7.47 31.34
N LEU A 44 -7.74 -7.24 31.58
CA LEU A 44 -8.24 -6.79 32.89
C LEU A 44 -8.04 -7.82 34.01
N SER A 45 -7.86 -9.10 33.67
CA SER A 45 -7.56 -10.19 34.61
C SER A 45 -6.09 -10.59 34.67
N TRP A 46 -5.24 -10.01 33.81
CA TRP A 46 -3.82 -10.35 33.76
C TRP A 46 -3.02 -9.46 34.69
N ASP A 47 -2.15 -10.10 35.49
CA ASP A 47 -1.25 -9.41 36.40
C ASP A 47 -0.18 -8.59 35.65
N GLY A 48 0.36 -7.57 36.32
CA GLY A 48 1.02 -6.41 35.70
C GLY A 48 2.07 -6.68 34.60
N GLU A 49 2.86 -7.74 34.72
CA GLU A 49 3.91 -8.09 33.74
C GLU A 49 3.33 -8.61 32.41
N ALA A 50 2.29 -9.45 32.46
CA ALA A 50 1.63 -9.97 31.26
C ALA A 50 0.84 -8.87 30.53
N ARG A 51 0.26 -7.94 31.27
CA ARG A 51 -0.37 -6.74 30.70
C ARG A 51 0.66 -5.86 29.99
N GLN A 52 1.82 -5.64 30.60
CA GLN A 52 2.86 -4.80 30.01
C GLN A 52 3.42 -5.42 28.72
N ALA A 53 3.74 -6.71 28.72
CA ALA A 53 4.21 -7.41 27.53
C ALA A 53 3.22 -7.35 26.37
N PHE A 54 1.91 -7.43 26.65
CA PHE A 54 0.87 -7.29 25.64
C PHE A 54 0.83 -5.87 25.03
N ILE A 55 0.95 -4.84 25.87
CA ILE A 55 0.99 -3.44 25.40
C ILE A 55 2.23 -3.20 24.53
N ASP A 56 3.40 -3.70 24.95
CA ASP A 56 4.64 -3.55 24.19
C ASP A 56 4.53 -4.20 22.80
N GLU A 57 3.85 -5.35 22.70
CA GLU A 57 3.63 -6.03 21.43
C GLU A 57 2.61 -5.29 20.55
N LEU A 58 1.58 -4.70 21.16
CA LEU A 58 0.61 -3.85 20.47
C LEU A 58 1.29 -2.62 19.86
N ASP A 59 2.19 -1.96 20.60
CA ASP A 59 2.95 -0.79 20.12
C ASP A 59 3.94 -1.14 18.99
N LYS A 60 4.52 -2.35 19.00
CA LYS A 60 5.36 -2.82 17.87
C LYS A 60 4.52 -3.07 16.63
N TRP A 61 3.34 -3.66 16.82
CA TRP A 61 2.44 -3.90 15.71
C TRP A 61 1.94 -2.61 15.09
N ASP A 62 1.52 -1.62 15.91
CA ASP A 62 1.02 -0.34 15.40
C ASP A 62 2.08 0.38 14.55
N ARG A 63 3.34 0.39 15.02
CA ARG A 63 4.47 0.91 14.23
C ARG A 63 4.65 0.17 12.91
N SER A 64 4.61 -1.16 12.93
CA SER A 64 4.77 -1.98 11.71
C SER A 64 3.63 -1.72 10.71
N ALA A 65 2.40 -1.52 11.20
CA ALA A 65 1.25 -1.18 10.37
C ALA A 65 1.36 0.22 9.76
N GLN A 66 1.90 1.19 10.51
CA GLN A 66 2.19 2.53 10.00
C GLN A 66 3.27 2.50 8.91
N ASP A 67 4.35 1.74 9.10
CA ASP A 67 5.42 1.59 8.11
C ASP A 67 4.90 0.98 6.80
N LEU A 68 4.04 -0.04 6.90
CA LEU A 68 3.39 -0.64 5.74
C LEU A 68 2.48 0.34 4.99
N LYS A 69 1.70 1.17 5.72
CA LYS A 69 0.88 2.22 5.11
C LYS A 69 1.75 3.27 4.40
N ALA A 70 2.87 3.65 4.99
CA ALA A 70 3.81 4.58 4.36
C ALA A 70 4.42 4.00 3.09
N ALA A 71 4.81 2.72 3.11
CA ALA A 71 5.31 2.02 1.93
C ALA A 71 4.25 1.93 0.82
N GLN A 72 2.99 1.63 1.16
CA GLN A 72 1.89 1.62 0.19
C GLN A 72 1.67 3.01 -0.43
N ALA A 73 1.65 4.07 0.38
CA ALA A 73 1.46 5.44 -0.10
C ALA A 73 2.58 5.85 -1.07
N TRP A 74 3.83 5.52 -0.73
CA TRP A 74 4.98 5.74 -1.61
C TRP A 74 4.84 4.96 -2.93
N LEU A 75 4.43 3.70 -2.88
CA LEU A 75 4.29 2.85 -4.07
C LEU A 75 3.17 3.37 -4.98
N HIS A 76 2.03 3.76 -4.39
CA HIS A 76 0.92 4.39 -5.10
C HIS A 76 1.36 5.69 -5.79
N GLU A 77 2.10 6.55 -5.09
CA GLU A 77 2.63 7.79 -5.64
C GLU A 77 3.56 7.54 -6.83
N VAL A 78 4.47 6.57 -6.72
CA VAL A 78 5.40 6.19 -7.81
C VAL A 78 4.63 5.68 -9.03
N VAL A 79 3.61 4.84 -8.84
CA VAL A 79 2.79 4.29 -9.94
C VAL A 79 2.00 5.39 -10.64
N VAL A 80 1.32 6.26 -9.89
CA VAL A 80 0.52 7.35 -10.45
C VAL A 80 1.41 8.37 -11.19
N LYS A 81 2.52 8.78 -10.58
CA LYS A 81 3.46 9.72 -11.21
C LYS A 81 4.13 9.10 -12.44
N GLY A 82 4.51 7.82 -12.37
CA GLY A 82 5.09 7.09 -13.50
C GLY A 82 4.14 7.06 -14.69
N HIS A 83 2.87 6.72 -14.45
CA HIS A 83 1.84 6.70 -15.49
C HIS A 83 1.62 8.09 -16.13
N LEU A 84 1.52 9.15 -15.32
CA LEU A 84 1.33 10.53 -15.83
C LEU A 84 2.51 10.99 -16.68
N ASN A 85 3.73 10.75 -16.23
CA ASN A 85 4.94 11.12 -16.96
C ASN A 85 5.06 10.34 -18.28
N TYR A 86 4.76 9.04 -18.26
CA TYR A 86 4.76 8.21 -19.46
C TYR A 86 3.70 8.67 -20.47
N ALA A 87 2.46 8.88 -20.03
CA ALA A 87 1.38 9.34 -20.90
C ALA A 87 1.68 10.71 -21.52
N ALA A 88 2.29 11.63 -20.75
CA ALA A 88 2.73 12.92 -21.26
C ALA A 88 3.85 12.79 -22.30
N ALA A 89 4.85 11.94 -22.05
CA ALA A 89 5.93 11.68 -22.99
C ALA A 89 5.43 11.02 -24.28
N ASN A 90 4.58 9.99 -24.19
CA ASN A 90 4.01 9.31 -25.35
C ASN A 90 3.15 10.27 -26.19
N LYS A 91 2.32 11.10 -25.55
CA LYS A 91 1.55 12.14 -26.25
C LYS A 91 2.45 13.16 -26.95
N SER A 92 3.55 13.57 -26.31
CA SER A 92 4.52 14.50 -26.91
C SER A 92 5.24 13.89 -28.11
N VAL A 93 5.59 12.61 -28.07
CA VAL A 93 6.16 11.89 -29.22
C VAL A 93 5.15 11.83 -30.37
N LEU A 94 3.89 11.45 -30.11
CA LEU A 94 2.86 11.41 -31.14
C LEU A 94 2.58 12.79 -31.76
N GLN A 95 2.61 13.86 -30.97
CA GLN A 95 2.46 15.23 -31.47
C GLN A 95 3.69 15.73 -32.24
N GLY A 96 4.90 15.34 -31.83
CA GLY A 96 6.15 15.72 -32.50
C GLY A 96 6.31 15.12 -33.90
N TRP A 97 5.68 13.97 -34.16
CA TRP A 97 5.71 13.29 -35.46
C TRP A 97 4.50 13.63 -36.35
N GLY A 98 3.45 14.26 -35.80
CA GLY A 98 2.25 14.68 -36.52
C GLY A 98 2.24 16.12 -37.04
N GLY A 99 3.23 16.95 -36.66
CA GLY A 99 3.36 18.35 -37.07
C GLY A 99 4.29 18.60 -38.26
N GLY A 100 4.80 17.54 -38.90
CA GLY A 100 5.69 17.60 -40.05
C GLY A 100 5.09 16.92 -41.28
N ALA A 101 3.97 17.44 -41.78
CA ALA A 101 3.43 17.16 -43.12
C ALA A 101 2.66 18.38 -43.62
#